data_AF-A0A3L7NGH8-F1
#
_entry.id   AF-A0A3L7NGH8-F1
#
_cell.length_a   1.000
_cell.length_b   1.000
_cell.length_c   1.000
_cell.angle_alpha   90.00
_cell.angle_beta   90.00
_cell.angle_gamma   90.00
#
_symmetry.space_group_name_H-M   'P 1'
#
loop_
_entity.id
_entity.type
_entity.pdbx_description
1 polymer ?
#
loop_
_entity_poly.entity_id
_entity_poly.type
_entity_poly.pdbx_seq_one_letter_code
_entity_poly.pdbx_strand_id
1 'polypeptide(L)' 'MIRPEQDHTSVTKKAQAAFLDVQQSVIERAKQTHTPIIVFTDNRIQSLTVEEFERIELEKSSERIELGKEK' A
#
# COMPACT_ATOMS: atom_id res chain seq x y z
N MET A 1 12.96 -28.36 -19.79
CA MET A 1 12.27 -27.15 -20.28
C MET A 1 11.66 -26.46 -19.07
N ILE A 2 12.28 -25.38 -18.57
CA ILE A 2 11.81 -24.63 -17.41
C ILE A 2 10.99 -23.46 -17.97
N ARG A 3 9.70 -23.38 -17.62
CA ARG A 3 8.78 -22.36 -18.14
C ARG A 3 8.98 -21.06 -17.35
N PRO A 4 9.52 -19.98 -17.93
CA PRO A 4 9.89 -18.76 -17.20
C PRO A 4 8.71 -17.89 -16.74
N GLU A 5 7.48 -18.21 -17.15
CA GLU A 5 6.31 -17.35 -16.89
C GLU A 5 5.80 -17.41 -15.43
N GLN A 6 6.10 -18.47 -14.68
CA GLN A 6 5.67 -18.57 -13.27
C GLN A 6 6.56 -17.78 -12.30
N ASP A 7 7.84 -17.57 -12.65
CA ASP A 7 8.77 -16.82 -11.81
C ASP A 7 8.43 -15.34 -11.74
N HIS A 8 8.02 -14.72 -12.84
CA HIS A 8 7.60 -13.32 -12.86
C HIS A 8 6.38 -13.08 -11.96
N THR A 9 5.43 -14.02 -11.92
CA THR A 9 4.28 -13.93 -11.03
C THR A 9 4.68 -14.05 -9.56
N SER A 10 5.69 -14.88 -9.26
CA SER A 10 6.26 -15.06 -7.92
C SER A 10 7.02 -13.80 -7.44
N VAL A 11 7.84 -13.21 -8.30
CA VAL A 11 8.60 -11.99 -7.98
C VAL A 11 7.67 -10.79 -7.75
N THR A 12 6.67 -10.59 -8.61
CA THR A 12 5.69 -9.50 -8.43
C THR A 12 4.89 -9.66 -7.14
N LYS A 13 4.48 -10.89 -6.79
CA LYS A 13 3.79 -11.17 -5.51
C LYS A 13 4.69 -10.91 -4.30
N LYS A 14 5.96 -11.31 -4.37
CA LYS A 14 6.94 -11.04 -3.30
C LYS A 14 7.22 -9.55 -3.14
N ALA A 15 7.34 -8.82 -4.25
CA ALA A 15 7.50 -7.36 -4.22
C ALA A 15 6.29 -6.70 -3.57
N GLN A 16 5.07 -7.10 -3.96
CA GLN A 16 3.84 -6.59 -3.35
C GLN A 16 3.76 -6.89 -1.84
N ALA A 17 4.12 -8.11 -1.42
CA ALA A 17 4.16 -8.47 -0.01
C ALA A 17 5.19 -7.62 0.77
N ALA A 18 6.38 -7.40 0.20
CA ALA A 18 7.39 -6.54 0.81
C ALA A 18 6.92 -5.08 0.93
N PHE A 19 6.17 -4.57 -0.06
CA PHE A 19 5.58 -3.23 0.04
C PHE A 19 4.57 -3.12 1.19
N LEU A 20 3.71 -4.13 1.35
CA LEU A 20 2.74 -4.17 2.45
C LEU A 20 3.43 -4.26 3.82
N ASP A 21 4.48 -5.07 3.92
CA ASP A 21 5.25 -5.22 5.16
C ASP A 21 5.96 -3.91 5.57
N VAL A 22 6.61 -3.24 4.61
CA VAL A 22 7.23 -1.93 4.84
C VAL A 22 6.19 -0.88 5.22
N GLN A 23 5.05 -0.86 4.52
CA GLN A 23 3.95 0.04 4.83
C GLN A 23 3.49 -0.14 6.28
N GLN A 24 3.29 -1.38 6.73
CA GLN A 24 2.87 -1.69 8.08
C GLN A 24 3.91 -1.23 9.12
N SER A 25 5.20 -1.47 8.87
CA SER A 25 6.28 -1.03 9.74
C SER A 25 6.35 0.50 9.90
N VAL A 26 6.11 1.25 8.81
CA VAL A 26 6.05 2.72 8.85
C VAL A 26 4.89 3.20 9.71
N ILE A 27 3.71 2.60 9.57
CA ILE A 27 2.52 2.95 10.37
C ILE A 27 2.77 2.66 11.85
N GLU A 28 3.30 1.50 12.19
CA GLU A 28 3.58 1.13 13.59
C GLU A 28 4.58 2.09 14.23
N ARG A 29 5.64 2.44 13.50
CA ARG A 29 6.65 3.38 13.99
C ARG A 29 6.09 4.79 14.15
N ALA A 30 5.25 5.24 13.21
CA ALA A 30 4.56 6.52 13.30
C ALA A 30 3.62 6.56 14.53
N LYS A 31 2.87 5.48 14.79
CA LYS A 31 2.03 5.30 16.00
C LYS A 31 2.84 5.43 17.28
N GLN A 32 3.97 4.74 17.37
CA GLN A 32 4.81 4.75 18.58
C GLN A 32 5.45 6.11 18.85
N THR A 33 5.87 6.80 17.79
CA THR A 33 6.64 8.05 17.90
C THR A 33 5.80 9.31 17.78
N HIS A 34 4.48 9.17 17.56
CA HIS A 34 3.57 10.28 17.26
C HIS A 34 4.08 11.17 16.12
N THR A 35 4.77 10.56 15.14
CA THR A 35 5.31 11.28 13.99
C THR A 35 4.32 11.22 12.83
N PRO A 36 4.22 12.30 12.03
CA PRO A 36 3.36 12.31 10.86
C PRO A 36 3.93 11.40 9.76
N ILE A 37 3.04 10.78 9.00
CA ILE A 37 3.35 9.98 7.82
C ILE A 37 3.36 10.92 6.61
N ILE A 38 4.44 10.87 5.83
CA ILE A 38 4.54 11.62 4.58
C ILE A 38 4.07 10.73 3.43
N VAL A 39 2.99 11.15 2.77
CA VAL A 39 2.43 10.48 1.60
C VAL A 39 2.75 11.28 0.36
N PHE A 40 3.35 10.61 -0.62
CA PHE A 40 3.55 11.14 -1.95
C PHE A 40 2.60 10.46 -2.92
N THR A 41 1.62 11.21 -3.44
CA THR A 41 0.64 10.70 -4.42
C THR A 41 0.23 11.86 -5.34
N ASP A 42 -0.05 11.57 -6.61
CA ASP A 42 -0.49 12.57 -7.60
C ASP A 42 0.43 13.79 -7.71
N ASN A 43 1.74 13.54 -7.59
CA ASN A 43 2.78 14.56 -7.61
C ASN A 43 2.61 15.62 -6.50
N ARG A 44 1.97 15.25 -5.39
CA ARG A 44 1.78 16.08 -4.20
C ARG A 44 2.34 15.37 -2.98
N ILE A 45 2.92 16.15 -2.08
CA ILE A 45 3.38 15.72 -0.77
C ILE A 45 2.31 16.11 0.25
N GLN A 46 1.84 15.15 1.02
CA GLN A 46 0.89 15.36 2.11
C GLN A 46 1.48 14.81 3.41
N SER A 47 1.33 15.57 4.50
CA SER A 47 1.69 15.12 5.84
C SER A 47 0.39 14.75 6.55
N LEU A 48 0.27 13.49 6.93
CA LEU A 48 -0.94 12.94 7.54
C LEU A 48 -0.62 12.37 8.91
N THR A 49 -1.56 12.48 9.83
CA THR A 49 -1.51 11.65 11.03
C THR A 49 -1.77 10.18 10.66
N VAL A 50 -1.45 9.28 11.59
CA VAL A 50 -1.74 7.86 11.43
C VAL A 50 -3.23 7.63 11.18
N GLU A 51 -4.11 8.33 11.89
CA GLU A 51 -5.56 8.17 11.80
C GLU A 51 -6.09 8.64 10.44
N GLU A 52 -5.53 9.73 9.91
CA GLU A 52 -5.85 10.24 8.57
C GLU A 52 -5.37 9.27 7.49
N PHE A 53 -4.17 8.72 7.65
CA PHE A 53 -3.61 7.72 6.74
C PHE A 53 -4.46 6.44 6.69
N GLU A 54 -4.85 5.89 7.84
CA GLU A 54 -5.68 4.69 7.92
C GLU A 54 -7.06 4.90 7.28
N ARG A 55 -7.64 6.10 7.39
CA ARG A 55 -8.91 6.44 6.73
C ARG A 55 -8.78 6.46 5.21
N ILE A 56 -7.72 7.06 4.68
CA ILE A 56 -7.49 7.16 3.23
C ILE A 56 -7.22 5.79 2.61
N GLU A 57 -6.45 4.93 3.29
CA GLU A 57 -6.21 3.55 2.82
C GLU A 57 -7.50 2.72 2.84
N LEU A 58 -8.37 2.93 3.83
CA LEU A 58 -9.68 2.27 3.90
C LEU A 58 -10.61 2.71 2.74
N GLU A 59 -10.61 3.99 2.38
CA GLU A 59 -11.38 4.52 1.24
C GLU A 59 -10.85 3.99 -0.09
N LYS A 60 -9.51 3.99 -0.30
CA LYS A 60 -8.89 3.42 -1.51
C LYS A 60 -9.14 1.92 -1.67
N SER A 61 -9.23 1.19 -0.57
CA SER A 61 -9.56 -0.24 -0.57
C SER A 61 -10.99 -0.49 -1.02
N SER A 62 -11.90 0.44 -0.72
CA SER A 62 -13.32 0.36 -1.06
C SER A 62 -13.56 0.69 -2.54
N GLU A 63 -12.87 1.69 -3.08
CA GLU A 63 -12.90 2.04 -4.52
C GLU A 63 -12.44 0.90 -5.44
N ARG A 64 -11.47 0.08 -5.01
CA ARG A 64 -11.01 -1.09 -5.78
C ARG A 64 -12.07 -2.19 -5.92
N ILE A 65 -13.06 -2.26 -5.02
CA ILE A 65 -14.12 -3.28 -5.06
C ILE A 65 -15.19 -2.89 -6.10
N GLU A 66 -15.44 -1.60 -6.31
CA GLU A 66 -16.43 -1.12 -7.29
C GLU A 66 -15.93 -1.23 -8.74
N LEU A 67 -14.65 -0.97 -9.01
CA LEU A 67 -14.06 -1.09 -10.35
C LEU A 67 -13.95 -2.54 -10.88
N GLY A 68 -14.18 -3.55 -10.02
CA GLY A 68 -14.19 -4.96 -10.40
C GLY A 68 -15.57 -5.50 -10.83
N LYS A 69 -16.62 -4.67 -10.79
CA LYS A 69 -18.01 -5.06 -11.12
C LYS A 69 -18.53 -4.53 -12.45
N GLU A 70 -17.66 -4.04 -13.32
CA GLU A 70 -18.03 -3.68 -14.70
C GLU A 70 -17.38 -4.65 -15.69
N LYS A 71 -17.96 -5.85 -15.80
CA LYS A 71 -17.98 -6.65 -17.04
C LYS A 71 -19.01 -7.77 -16.98
#